data_AF-A0A9X3LU31-F1
#
_entry.id   AF-A0A9X3LU31-F1
#
_cell.length_a   1.000
_cell.length_b   1.000
_cell.length_c   1.000
_cell.angle_alpha   90.00
_cell.angle_beta   90.00
_cell.angle_gamma   90.00
#
_symmetry.space_group_name_H-M   'P 1'
#
loop_
_entity.id
_entity.type
_entity.pdbx_description
1 polymer ?
#
loop_
_entity_poly.entity_id
_entity_poly.type
_entity_poly.pdbx_seq_one_letter_code
_entity_poly.pdbx_strand_id
1 'polypeptide(L)'
;MSSMLHRLHRHDQVAAVVDLDAARAFLRGDQSTQARTLLIRCATQRADEEVIRYLGVDADSTLEDVQLALDIAFTVPSHSSAPARFTQQHDDSGRLDLTTTIGDYLTEPGDILFFHWGLWQFTLVLSDVLPRDTANPRALCVAGDGEFGGHPFDIAAINDQLHATTGRD
;
A
#
# COMPACT_ATOMS: atom_id res chain seq x y z
N MET A 1 -42.79 48.85 -42.85
CA MET A 1 -42.31 48.25 -41.58
C MET A 1 -41.81 46.85 -41.90
N SER A 2 -40.51 46.68 -42.16
CA SER A 2 -39.90 45.38 -42.50
C SER A 2 -39.25 44.77 -41.26
N SER A 3 -39.66 43.55 -40.91
CA SER A 3 -39.04 42.74 -39.85
C SER A 3 -38.13 41.71 -40.51
N MET A 4 -36.81 41.83 -40.33
CA MET A 4 -35.85 40.80 -40.71
C MET A 4 -35.60 39.87 -39.51
N LEU A 5 -35.95 38.60 -39.66
CA LEU A 5 -35.67 37.53 -38.70
C LEU A 5 -34.16 37.22 -38.70
N HIS A 6 -33.51 37.47 -37.57
CA HIS A 6 -32.13 37.08 -37.30
C HIS A 6 -32.09 35.57 -36.98
N ARG A 7 -31.48 34.77 -37.86
CA ARG A 7 -31.30 33.32 -37.64
C ARG A 7 -29.94 33.09 -36.96
N LEU A 8 -29.96 32.89 -35.64
CA LEU A 8 -28.78 32.51 -34.84
C LEU A 8 -28.27 31.13 -35.28
N HIS A 9 -27.07 31.07 -35.84
CA HIS A 9 -26.32 29.83 -36.03
C HIS A 9 -25.72 29.41 -34.69
N ARG A 10 -26.27 28.35 -34.09
CA ARG A 10 -25.67 27.66 -32.94
C ARG A 10 -24.61 26.71 -33.51
N HIS A 11 -23.33 27.03 -33.29
CA HIS A 11 -22.26 26.04 -33.46
C HIS A 11 -22.38 25.03 -32.31
N ASP A 12 -22.72 23.79 -32.63
CA ASP A 12 -22.57 22.67 -31.70
C ASP A 12 -21.08 22.34 -31.58
N GLN A 13 -20.42 22.93 -30.57
CA GLN A 13 -19.14 22.43 -30.09
C GLN A 13 -19.43 21.18 -29.24
N VAL A 14 -19.40 20.01 -29.89
CA VAL A 14 -19.42 18.73 -29.17
C VAL A 14 -18.02 18.48 -28.63
N ALA A 15 -17.90 18.34 -27.31
CA ALA A 15 -16.63 18.07 -26.64
C ALA A 15 -16.00 16.77 -27.19
N ALA A 16 -14.67 16.76 -27.32
CA ALA A 16 -13.94 15.58 -27.76
C ALA A 16 -14.17 14.42 -26.77
N VAL A 17 -14.79 13.34 -27.24
CA VAL A 17 -14.98 12.13 -26.46
C VAL A 17 -13.61 11.49 -26.26
N VAL A 18 -13.11 11.52 -25.03
CA VAL A 18 -11.85 10.89 -24.66
C VAL A 18 -12.11 9.40 -24.43
N ASP A 19 -11.37 8.56 -25.14
CA ASP A 19 -11.34 7.13 -24.91
C ASP A 19 -10.66 6.86 -23.56
N LEU A 20 -11.48 6.55 -22.55
CA LEU A 20 -11.02 6.33 -21.17
C LEU A 20 -10.16 5.08 -21.05
N ASP A 21 -10.33 4.08 -21.91
CA ASP A 21 -9.56 2.83 -21.84
C ASP A 21 -8.19 3.01 -22.49
N ALA A 22 -8.12 3.75 -23.60
CA ALA A 22 -6.84 4.18 -24.17
C ALA A 22 -6.08 5.13 -23.23
N ALA A 23 -6.77 6.06 -22.57
CA ALA A 23 -6.16 6.94 -21.58
C ALA A 23 -5.63 6.15 -20.37
N ARG A 24 -6.39 5.16 -19.88
CA ARG A 24 -5.94 4.25 -18.82
C ARG A 24 -4.75 3.39 -19.24
N ALA A 25 -4.75 2.86 -20.47
CA ALA A 25 -3.65 2.06 -20.99
C ALA A 25 -2.36 2.89 -21.17
N PHE A 26 -2.48 4.13 -21.64
CA PHE A 26 -1.37 5.08 -21.74
C PHE A 26 -0.78 5.41 -20.36
N LEU A 27 -1.64 5.72 -19.39
CA LEU A 27 -1.21 5.93 -18.00
C LEU A 27 -0.52 4.68 -17.43
N ARG A 28 -1.06 3.48 -17.66
CA ARG A 28 -0.45 2.22 -17.21
C ARG A 28 0.96 1.98 -17.78
N GLY A 29 1.25 2.42 -19.01
CA GLY A 29 2.58 2.33 -19.61
C GLY A 29 3.61 3.29 -18.99
N ASP A 30 3.17 4.50 -18.60
CA ASP A 30 3.99 5.54 -17.97
C ASP A 30 4.19 5.30 -16.45
N GLN A 31 3.30 4.50 -15.84
CA GLN A 31 3.32 4.15 -14.41
C GLN A 31 4.50 3.25 -13.99
N SER A 32 5.26 2.66 -14.93
CA SER A 32 6.46 1.88 -14.57
C SER A 32 7.57 2.74 -13.94
N THR A 33 7.53 4.05 -14.18
CA THR A 33 8.46 5.06 -13.64
C THR A 33 7.82 6.06 -12.67
N GLN A 34 6.51 5.98 -12.46
CA GLN A 34 5.81 6.89 -11.56
C GLN A 34 5.86 6.36 -10.12
N ALA A 35 5.99 7.24 -9.13
CA ALA A 35 5.91 6.85 -7.73
C ALA A 35 4.55 6.18 -7.45
N ARG A 36 4.57 5.06 -6.71
CA ARG A 36 3.40 4.21 -6.45
C ARG A 36 3.21 3.98 -4.96
N THR A 37 1.96 3.93 -4.52
CA THR A 37 1.60 3.44 -3.18
C THR A 37 0.97 2.06 -3.34
N LEU A 38 1.58 1.06 -2.71
CA LEU A 38 1.08 -0.30 -2.62
C LEU A 38 0.06 -0.41 -1.49
N LEU A 39 -1.15 -0.85 -1.79
CA LEU A 39 -2.14 -1.21 -0.76
C LEU A 39 -1.98 -2.69 -0.42
N ILE A 40 -1.43 -2.98 0.75
CA ILE A 40 -1.03 -4.32 1.17
C ILE A 40 -1.95 -4.79 2.30
N ARG A 41 -2.65 -5.91 2.10
CA ARG A 41 -3.34 -6.62 3.18
C ARG A 41 -2.32 -7.49 3.91
N CYS A 42 -2.06 -7.18 5.16
CA CYS A 42 -1.20 -7.95 6.05
C CYS A 42 -2.09 -8.74 7.02
N ALA A 43 -1.90 -10.06 7.12
CA ALA A 43 -2.71 -10.87 8.03
C ALA A 43 -1.90 -11.95 8.75
N THR A 44 -2.25 -12.24 9.98
CA THR A 44 -1.72 -13.37 10.76
C THR A 44 -2.84 -14.03 11.56
N GLN A 45 -2.61 -15.25 12.02
CA GLN A 45 -3.56 -16.04 12.79
C GLN A 45 -3.15 -16.05 14.26
N ARG A 46 -4.07 -15.68 15.16
CA ARG A 46 -3.90 -15.80 16.61
C ARG A 46 -5.04 -16.65 17.17
N ALA A 47 -4.69 -17.83 17.70
CA ALA A 47 -5.68 -18.84 18.07
C ALA A 47 -6.62 -19.14 16.88
N ASP A 48 -7.90 -18.77 16.99
CA ASP A 48 -8.92 -18.98 15.94
C ASP A 48 -9.37 -17.65 15.29
N GLU A 49 -8.66 -16.55 15.55
CA GLU A 49 -8.98 -15.22 15.02
C GLU A 49 -7.90 -14.73 14.04
N GLU A 50 -8.34 -14.20 12.90
CA GLU A 50 -7.46 -13.53 11.95
C GLU A 50 -7.26 -12.07 12.38
N VAL A 51 -6.01 -11.67 12.54
CA VAL A 51 -5.64 -10.27 12.76
C VAL A 51 -5.18 -9.67 11.44
N ILE A 52 -5.79 -8.56 11.03
CA ILE A 52 -5.59 -7.97 9.70
C ILE A 52 -5.22 -6.50 9.82
N ARG A 53 -4.28 -6.04 8.99
CA ARG A 53 -3.97 -4.62 8.74
C ARG A 53 -3.94 -4.37 7.24
N TYR A 54 -4.51 -3.27 6.81
CA TYR A 54 -4.32 -2.74 5.45
C TYR A 54 -3.33 -1.58 5.53
N LEU A 55 -2.20 -1.72 4.87
CA LEU A 55 -1.13 -0.73 4.85
C LEU A 55 -1.03 -0.13 3.44
N GLY A 56 -1.01 1.19 3.35
CA GLY A 56 -0.50 1.90 2.18
C GLY A 56 1.00 2.12 2.36
N VAL A 57 1.83 1.60 1.46
CA VAL A 57 3.29 1.66 1.55
C VAL A 57 3.87 2.18 0.24
N ASP A 58 4.85 3.07 0.30
CA ASP A 58 5.62 3.51 -0.87
C ASP A 58 6.29 2.30 -1.53
N ALA A 59 6.13 2.14 -2.85
CA ALA A 59 6.75 1.03 -3.57
C ALA A 59 8.28 1.01 -3.46
N ASP A 60 8.89 2.18 -3.25
CA ASP A 60 10.33 2.35 -3.08
C ASP A 60 10.80 2.14 -1.63
N SER A 61 9.89 1.85 -0.68
CA SER A 61 10.26 1.50 0.69
C SER A 61 11.08 0.22 0.72
N THR A 62 12.18 0.26 1.50
CA THR A 62 12.99 -0.95 1.72
C THR A 62 12.21 -1.97 2.55
N LEU A 63 12.56 -3.25 2.45
CA LEU A 63 11.98 -4.26 3.33
C LEU A 63 12.27 -3.99 4.82
N GLU A 64 13.35 -3.28 5.15
CA GLU A 64 13.60 -2.75 6.50
C GLU A 64 12.52 -1.75 6.94
N ASP A 65 12.16 -0.80 6.08
CA ASP A 65 11.08 0.16 6.35
C ASP A 65 9.73 -0.54 6.49
N VAL A 66 9.47 -1.56 5.65
CA VAL A 66 8.24 -2.37 5.73
C VAL A 66 8.19 -3.18 7.01
N GLN A 67 9.32 -3.74 7.47
CA GLN A 67 9.39 -4.42 8.75
C GLN A 67 9.03 -3.45 9.89
N LEU A 68 9.60 -2.24 9.90
CA LEU A 68 9.27 -1.23 10.90
C LEU A 68 7.76 -0.87 10.88
N ALA A 69 7.18 -0.73 9.69
CA ALA A 69 5.76 -0.46 9.54
C ALA A 69 4.88 -1.61 10.08
N LEU A 70 5.27 -2.86 9.84
CA LEU A 70 4.60 -4.05 10.39
C LEU A 70 4.73 -4.13 11.91
N ASP A 71 5.93 -3.85 12.44
CA ASP A 71 6.18 -3.85 13.87
C ASP A 71 5.27 -2.83 14.58
N ILE A 72 5.11 -1.65 14.01
CA ILE A 72 4.19 -0.62 14.52
C ILE A 72 2.72 -1.06 14.36
N ALA A 73 2.32 -1.48 13.15
CA ALA A 73 0.93 -1.80 12.83
C ALA A 73 0.36 -2.98 13.64
N PHE A 74 1.22 -3.95 13.99
CA PHE A 74 0.87 -5.09 14.83
C PHE A 74 1.30 -4.91 16.29
N THR A 75 1.87 -3.76 16.68
CA THR A 75 2.36 -3.51 18.05
C THR A 75 3.32 -4.61 18.51
N VAL A 76 4.22 -5.01 17.61
CA VAL A 76 5.28 -5.98 17.90
C VAL A 76 6.19 -5.39 18.98
N PRO A 77 6.49 -6.13 20.07
CA PRO A 77 7.34 -5.63 21.14
C PRO A 77 8.74 -5.22 20.64
N SER A 78 9.07 -3.93 20.81
CA SER A 78 10.30 -3.29 20.31
C SER A 78 11.59 -3.79 20.99
N HIS A 79 11.50 -4.50 22.12
CA HIS A 79 12.63 -5.13 22.81
C HIS A 79 12.73 -6.64 22.57
N SER A 80 12.02 -7.16 21.56
CA SER A 80 12.10 -8.57 21.20
C SER A 80 13.45 -8.91 20.57
N SER A 81 14.12 -9.95 21.08
CA SER A 81 15.27 -10.57 20.42
C SER A 81 14.85 -11.59 19.34
N ALA A 82 13.55 -11.69 19.04
CA ALA A 82 13.05 -12.64 18.07
C ALA A 82 13.56 -12.30 16.65
N PRO A 83 14.00 -13.29 15.88
CA PRO A 83 14.46 -13.07 14.51
C PRO A 83 13.28 -12.63 13.63
N ALA A 84 13.55 -11.67 12.75
CA ALA A 84 12.64 -11.21 11.71
C ALA A 84 13.21 -11.48 10.31
N ARG A 85 12.37 -11.86 9.36
CA ARG A 85 12.76 -12.07 7.95
C ARG A 85 11.56 -12.01 7.01
N PHE A 86 11.83 -11.74 5.74
CA PHE A 86 10.87 -11.93 4.64
C PHE A 86 11.22 -13.14 3.79
N THR A 87 10.20 -13.78 3.22
CA THR A 87 10.31 -14.88 2.25
C THR A 87 9.26 -14.75 1.14
N GLN A 88 9.54 -15.28 -0.06
CA GLN A 88 8.58 -15.28 -1.19
C GLN A 88 7.62 -16.48 -1.14
N GLN A 89 8.01 -17.56 -0.47
CA GLN A 89 7.15 -18.74 -0.29
C GLN A 89 6.87 -18.96 1.20
N HIS A 90 5.71 -19.55 1.47
CA HIS A 90 5.22 -19.83 2.81
C HIS A 90 6.20 -20.70 3.62
N ASP A 91 6.64 -21.81 3.05
CA ASP A 91 7.51 -22.80 3.72
C ASP A 91 9.00 -22.57 3.46
N ASP A 92 9.39 -21.37 3.02
CA ASP A 92 10.78 -21.04 2.72
C ASP A 92 11.60 -20.76 4.01
N SER A 93 12.74 -21.43 4.11
CA SER A 93 13.74 -21.22 5.17
C SER A 93 14.72 -20.08 4.87
N GLY A 94 14.68 -19.52 3.66
CA GLY A 94 15.51 -18.43 3.21
C GLY A 94 15.22 -17.10 3.90
N ARG A 95 15.93 -16.05 3.44
CA ARG A 95 15.69 -14.67 3.82
C ARG A 95 15.96 -13.76 2.64
N LEU A 96 15.08 -12.78 2.44
CA LEU A 96 15.34 -11.69 1.50
C LEU A 96 16.30 -10.67 2.10
N ASP A 97 16.96 -9.91 1.22
CA ASP A 97 17.81 -8.79 1.58
C ASP A 97 16.94 -7.59 1.98
N LEU A 98 17.13 -7.09 3.21
CA LEU A 98 16.29 -6.02 3.75
C LEU A 98 16.48 -4.68 3.05
N THR A 99 17.57 -4.51 2.30
CA THR A 99 17.86 -3.28 1.55
C THR A 99 17.15 -3.20 0.20
N THR A 100 16.54 -4.29 -0.25
CA THR A 100 15.71 -4.33 -1.47
C THR A 100 14.34 -3.68 -1.23
N THR A 101 13.69 -3.22 -2.30
CA THR A 101 12.41 -2.51 -2.18
C THR A 101 11.23 -3.47 -2.15
N ILE A 102 10.14 -3.08 -1.51
CA ILE A 102 8.91 -3.89 -1.50
C ILE A 102 8.30 -4.01 -2.90
N GLY A 103 8.46 -2.98 -3.74
CA GLY A 103 7.98 -2.96 -5.12
C GLY A 103 8.68 -3.96 -6.05
N ASP A 104 9.88 -4.45 -5.69
CA ASP A 104 10.57 -5.51 -6.42
C ASP A 104 9.88 -6.88 -6.27
N TYR A 105 9.08 -7.06 -5.21
CA TYR A 105 8.39 -8.34 -4.90
C TYR A 105 6.87 -8.26 -5.06
N LEU A 106 6.27 -7.10 -4.83
CA LEU A 106 4.83 -6.88 -4.95
C LEU A 106 4.57 -5.94 -6.14
N THR A 107 4.47 -6.53 -7.34
CA THR A 107 4.33 -5.79 -8.60
C THR A 107 2.88 -5.68 -9.04
N GLU A 108 2.12 -6.77 -8.93
CA GLU A 108 0.74 -6.89 -9.39
C GLU A 108 -0.21 -7.31 -8.26
N PRO A 109 -1.47 -6.82 -8.25
CA PRO A 109 -2.46 -7.29 -7.29
C PRO A 109 -2.58 -8.82 -7.26
N GLY A 110 -2.51 -9.40 -6.08
CA GLY A 110 -2.44 -10.84 -5.86
C GLY A 110 -1.04 -11.36 -5.56
N ASP A 111 0.02 -10.59 -5.82
CA ASP A 111 1.37 -10.93 -5.37
C ASP A 111 1.43 -11.07 -3.85
N ILE A 112 2.25 -12.02 -3.39
CA ILE A 112 2.33 -12.42 -1.98
C ILE A 112 3.77 -12.38 -1.51
N LEU A 113 3.95 -11.83 -0.30
CA LEU A 113 5.17 -11.92 0.47
C LEU A 113 4.84 -12.42 1.88
N PHE A 114 5.78 -13.10 2.52
CA PHE A 114 5.62 -13.56 3.90
C PHE A 114 6.61 -12.84 4.79
N PHE A 115 6.13 -12.25 5.87
CA PHE A 115 6.96 -11.70 6.94
C PHE A 115 6.90 -12.63 8.14
N HIS A 116 8.04 -12.89 8.76
CA HIS A 116 8.15 -13.75 9.92
C HIS A 116 8.75 -12.97 11.08
N TRP A 117 8.18 -13.13 12.27
CA TRP A 117 8.72 -12.60 13.53
C TRP A 117 8.64 -13.66 14.62
N GLY A 118 9.80 -14.20 15.01
CA GLY A 118 9.85 -15.38 15.87
C GLY A 118 9.12 -16.56 15.25
N LEU A 119 8.05 -17.03 15.91
CA LEU A 119 7.18 -18.12 15.41
C LEU A 119 5.95 -17.59 14.65
N TRP A 120 5.76 -16.28 14.59
CA TRP A 120 4.64 -15.67 13.89
C TRP A 120 4.97 -15.53 12.41
N GLN A 121 3.96 -15.78 11.58
CA GLN A 121 4.01 -15.54 10.15
C GLN A 121 2.85 -14.62 9.75
N PHE A 122 3.16 -13.62 8.97
CA PHE A 122 2.25 -12.64 8.41
C PHE A 122 2.25 -12.82 6.90
N THR A 123 1.06 -12.93 6.30
CA THR A 123 0.88 -12.96 4.85
C THR A 123 0.60 -11.53 4.38
N LEU A 124 1.45 -11.01 3.51
CA LEU A 124 1.29 -9.72 2.85
C LEU A 124 0.80 -9.99 1.44
N VAL A 125 -0.42 -9.54 1.13
CA VAL A 125 -1.02 -9.65 -0.21
C VAL A 125 -1.21 -8.26 -0.78
N LEU A 126 -0.61 -8.01 -1.95
CA LEU A 126 -0.84 -6.78 -2.69
C LEU A 126 -2.31 -6.76 -3.15
N SER A 127 -3.09 -5.82 -2.62
CA SER A 127 -4.52 -5.68 -2.93
C SER A 127 -4.75 -4.72 -4.10
N ASP A 128 -3.99 -3.63 -4.16
CA ASP A 128 -4.09 -2.63 -5.22
C ASP A 128 -2.81 -1.79 -5.33
N VAL A 129 -2.62 -1.13 -6.48
CA VAL A 129 -1.50 -0.20 -6.74
C VAL A 129 -2.07 1.16 -7.11
N LEU A 130 -1.81 2.15 -6.27
CA LEU A 130 -2.35 3.50 -6.40
C LEU A 130 -1.25 4.47 -6.88
N PRO A 131 -1.58 5.45 -7.73
CA PRO A 131 -0.66 6.55 -8.02
C PRO A 131 -0.28 7.27 -6.72
N ARG A 132 1.01 7.58 -6.54
CA ARG A 132 1.49 8.27 -5.33
C ARG A 132 1.55 9.77 -5.54
N ASP A 133 1.10 10.48 -4.52
CA ASP A 133 1.40 11.89 -4.30
C ASP A 133 2.45 12.00 -3.18
N THR A 134 3.48 12.80 -3.40
CA THR A 134 4.56 13.08 -2.44
C THR A 134 4.07 13.72 -1.13
N ALA A 135 2.85 14.26 -1.10
CA ALA A 135 2.22 14.75 0.12
C ALA A 135 1.81 13.62 1.10
N ASN A 136 1.74 12.37 0.64
CA ASN A 136 1.37 11.24 1.48
C ASN A 136 2.57 10.65 2.23
N PRO A 137 2.39 10.21 3.48
CA PRO A 137 3.40 9.44 4.22
C PRO A 137 3.93 8.25 3.43
N ARG A 138 5.15 7.80 3.74
CA ARG A 138 5.72 6.59 3.13
C ARG A 138 5.00 5.32 3.57
N ALA A 139 4.47 5.29 4.78
CA ALA A 139 3.63 4.21 5.28
C ALA A 139 2.42 4.77 6.04
N LEU A 140 1.26 4.13 5.87
CA LEU A 140 0.00 4.49 6.53
C LEU A 140 -0.84 3.23 6.77
N CYS A 141 -1.39 3.07 7.96
CA CYS A 141 -2.43 2.07 8.22
C CYS A 141 -3.79 2.67 7.86
N VAL A 142 -4.49 2.07 6.90
CA VAL A 142 -5.78 2.58 6.39
C VAL A 142 -6.99 1.87 6.97
N ALA A 143 -6.82 0.61 7.39
CA ALA A 143 -7.84 -0.19 8.06
C ALA A 143 -7.20 -1.35 8.81
N GLY A 144 -7.96 -1.99 9.67
CA GLY A 144 -7.52 -3.19 10.37
C GLY A 144 -8.60 -3.73 11.30
N ASP A 145 -8.38 -4.96 11.75
CA ASP A 145 -9.22 -5.62 12.73
C ASP A 145 -8.40 -6.64 13.54
N GLY A 146 -8.85 -6.95 14.75
CA GLY A 146 -8.23 -7.93 15.64
C GLY A 146 -7.10 -7.39 16.52
N GLU A 147 -6.93 -8.06 17.66
CA GLU A 147 -5.93 -7.79 18.69
C GLU A 147 -4.65 -8.61 18.46
N PHE A 148 -3.48 -7.95 18.50
CA PHE A 148 -2.18 -8.62 18.48
C PHE A 148 -1.36 -8.21 19.71
N GLY A 149 -0.60 -9.14 20.28
CA GLY A 149 0.29 -8.84 21.41
C GLY A 149 -0.41 -8.36 22.69
N GLY A 150 -1.74 -8.54 22.82
CA GLY A 150 -2.52 -8.00 23.95
C GLY A 150 -2.93 -6.54 23.78
N HIS A 151 -2.77 -5.96 22.58
CA HIS A 151 -3.10 -4.57 22.27
C HIS A 151 -4.27 -4.50 21.29
N PRO A 152 -5.36 -3.77 21.62
CA PRO A 152 -6.48 -3.59 20.70
C PRO A 152 -6.05 -2.77 19.48
N PHE A 153 -6.75 -2.95 18.36
CA PHE A 153 -6.49 -2.16 17.17
C PHE A 153 -6.85 -0.69 17.39
N ASP A 154 -5.85 0.18 17.27
CA ASP A 154 -5.99 1.64 17.33
C ASP A 154 -5.28 2.27 16.12
N ILE A 155 -6.05 2.54 15.07
CA ILE A 155 -5.54 3.11 13.83
C ILE A 155 -4.91 4.50 14.01
N ALA A 156 -5.41 5.29 14.96
CA ALA A 156 -4.90 6.63 15.20
C ALA A 156 -3.52 6.55 15.85
N ALA A 157 -3.39 5.75 16.92
CA ALA A 157 -2.10 5.55 17.58
C ALA A 157 -1.04 4.89 16.69
N ILE A 158 -1.45 3.97 15.80
CA ILE A 158 -0.58 3.36 14.79
C ILE A 158 -0.06 4.43 13.82
N ASN A 159 -0.95 5.25 13.26
CA ASN A 159 -0.56 6.25 12.27
C ASN A 159 0.28 7.38 12.87
N ASP A 160 0.01 7.78 14.11
CA ASP A 160 0.85 8.75 14.83
C ASP A 160 2.30 8.23 14.96
N GLN A 161 2.49 6.94 15.24
CA GLN A 161 3.82 6.31 15.29
C GLN A 161 4.48 6.21 13.90
N LEU A 162 3.74 5.80 12.87
CA LEU A 162 4.25 5.74 11.49
C LEU A 162 4.69 7.12 10.96
N HIS A 163 3.99 8.19 11.33
CA HIS A 163 4.40 9.54 10.99
C HIS A 163 5.68 9.96 11.74
N ALA A 164 5.82 9.56 13.01
CA ALA A 164 7.00 9.87 13.80
C ALA A 164 8.29 9.20 13.28
N THR A 165 8.19 8.06 12.59
CA THR A 165 9.35 7.40 11.98
C THR A 165 9.80 8.05 10.67
N THR A 166 8.88 8.67 9.93
CA THR A 166 9.15 9.29 8.62
C THR A 166 9.86 10.66 8.74
N GLY A 167 9.86 11.27 9.93
CA GLY A 167 10.48 12.58 10.20
C GLY A 167 11.95 12.57 10.65
N ARG A 168 12.69 11.47 10.43
CA ARG A 168 14.08 11.28 10.90
C ARG A 168 15.17 11.35 9.82
N ASP A 169 14.85 11.83 8.62
CA ASP A 169 15.82 12.07 7.55
C ASP A 169 16.48 13.46 7.65
#